data_AF-A0A924QDU4-F1
#
_entry.id   AF-A0A924QDU4-F1
#
_cell.length_a   1.000
_cell.length_b   1.000
_cell.length_c   1.000
_cell.angle_alpha   90.00
_cell.angle_beta   90.00
_cell.angle_gamma   90.00
#
_symmetry.space_group_name_H-M   'P 1'
#
loop_
_entity.id
_entity.type
_entity.pdbx_description
1 polymer ?
#
loop_
_entity_poly.entity_id
_entity_poly.type
_entity_poly.pdbx_seq_one_letter_code
_entity_poly.pdbx_strand_id
1 'polypeptide(L)'
;MFYIGLMSGTSLDGVDAVLISFDALARAAVHAHAHRPFSEPEKQALLSHNEPGSYELHRAALAANALARPSGAVVADLLERANVPANQILAIASHGQTV
;
A
#
# COMPACT_ATOMS: atom_id res chain seq x y z
N MET A 1 -18.75 -8.61 2.30
CA MET A 1 -18.04 -7.37 2.70
C MET A 1 -16.67 -7.41 2.06
N PHE A 2 -16.19 -6.27 1.53
CA PHE A 2 -14.87 -6.18 0.90
C PHE A 2 -13.85 -5.56 1.84
N TYR A 3 -12.60 -6.00 1.70
CA TYR A 3 -11.42 -5.49 2.37
C TYR A 3 -10.32 -5.29 1.34
N ILE A 4 -9.39 -4.38 1.62
CA ILE A 4 -8.19 -4.23 0.81
C ILE A 4 -6.96 -4.59 1.65
N GLY A 5 -6.10 -5.45 1.14
CA GLY A 5 -4.76 -5.67 1.66
C GLY A 5 -3.75 -4.82 0.89
N LEU A 6 -2.86 -4.12 1.59
CA LEU A 6 -1.73 -3.39 1.01
C LEU A 6 -0.39 -3.92 1.54
N MET A 7 0.58 -4.07 0.65
CA MET A 7 1.93 -4.50 0.99
C MET A 7 2.96 -3.78 0.13
N SER A 8 4.06 -3.34 0.75
CA SER A 8 5.29 -2.97 0.06
C SER A 8 6.45 -3.78 0.65
N GLY A 9 7.14 -4.52 -0.21
CA GLY A 9 8.23 -5.41 0.19
C GLY A 9 9.54 -4.65 0.42
N THR A 10 10.55 -5.32 0.97
CA THR A 10 11.90 -4.75 1.12
C THR A 10 12.62 -4.52 -0.22
N SER A 11 12.10 -5.06 -1.33
CA SER A 11 12.57 -4.78 -2.69
C SER A 11 12.36 -3.32 -3.13
N LEU A 12 11.40 -2.61 -2.50
CA LEU A 12 11.01 -1.25 -2.88
C LEU A 12 10.73 -1.13 -4.39
N ASP A 13 10.09 -2.14 -4.96
CA ASP A 13 9.63 -2.15 -6.35
C ASP A 13 8.29 -1.42 -6.50
N GLY A 14 7.44 -1.43 -5.48
CA GLY A 14 6.19 -0.69 -5.46
C GLY A 14 5.29 -1.03 -4.29
N VAL A 15 4.00 -0.73 -4.45
CA VAL A 15 2.93 -1.13 -3.53
C VAL A 15 1.96 -2.04 -4.26
N ASP A 16 1.68 -3.20 -3.68
CA ASP A 16 0.63 -4.11 -4.10
C ASP A 16 -0.65 -3.85 -3.32
N ALA A 17 -1.78 -3.94 -4.02
CA ALA A 17 -3.12 -3.88 -3.45
C ALA A 17 -3.95 -5.08 -3.92
N VAL A 18 -4.67 -5.70 -2.99
CA VAL A 18 -5.55 -6.84 -3.28
C VAL A 18 -6.93 -6.60 -2.69
N LEU A 19 -7.97 -6.73 -3.51
CA LEU A 19 -9.36 -6.69 -3.07
C LEU A 19 -9.81 -8.10 -2.70
N ILE A 20 -10.26 -8.27 -1.46
CA ILE A 20 -10.71 -9.57 -0.93
C ILE A 20 -12.09 -9.49 -0.30
N SER A 21 -12.80 -10.61 -0.28
CA SER A 21 -13.99 -10.79 0.56
C SER A 21 -13.91 -12.09 1.33
N PHE A 22 -14.61 -12.15 2.46
CA PHE A 22 -14.76 -13.38 3.24
C PHE A 22 -16.22 -13.84 3.22
N ASP A 23 -16.44 -15.15 3.10
CA ASP A 23 -17.75 -15.77 3.30
C ASP A 23 -18.05 -16.02 4.79
N ALA A 24 -19.23 -16.58 5.08
CA ALA A 24 -19.65 -16.89 6.45
C ALA A 24 -18.75 -17.93 7.17
N LEU A 25 -17.90 -18.65 6.44
CA LEU A 25 -16.93 -19.61 6.98
C LEU A 25 -15.50 -19.02 7.02
N ALA A 26 -15.36 -17.69 6.87
CA ALA A 26 -14.09 -16.98 6.82
C ALA A 26 -13.15 -17.41 5.67
N ARG A 27 -13.68 -17.99 4.59
CA ARG A 27 -12.88 -18.31 3.41
C ARG A 27 -12.72 -17.07 2.55
N ALA A 28 -11.48 -16.80 2.12
CA ALA A 28 -11.16 -15.65 1.30
C ALA A 28 -11.44 -15.91 -0.19
N ALA A 29 -11.97 -14.89 -0.87
CA ALA A 29 -12.01 -14.79 -2.32
C ALA A 29 -11.28 -13.52 -2.75
N VAL A 30 -10.36 -13.65 -3.71
CA VAL A 30 -9.64 -12.52 -4.32
C VAL A 30 -10.41 -12.05 -5.55
N HIS A 31 -10.69 -10.76 -5.62
CA HIS A 31 -11.50 -10.17 -6.69
C HIS A 31 -10.66 -9.37 -7.68
N ALA A 32 -9.60 -8.71 -7.20
CA ALA A 32 -8.71 -7.93 -8.03
C ALA A 32 -7.34 -7.76 -7.37
N HIS A 33 -6.33 -7.47 -8.19
CA HIS A 33 -4.99 -7.05 -7.80
C HIS A 33 -4.59 -5.83 -8.62
N ALA A 34 -3.86 -4.93 -7.98
CA ALA A 34 -3.19 -3.81 -8.63
C ALA A 34 -1.79 -3.66 -8.02
N HIS A 35 -0.85 -3.27 -8.87
CA HIS A 35 0.52 -2.95 -8.49
C HIS A 35 0.85 -1.56 -9.01
N ARG A 36 1.43 -0.72 -8.16
CA ARG A 36 1.98 0.57 -8.56
C ARG A 36 3.47 0.61 -8.25
N PRO A 37 4.34 0.75 -9.26
CA PRO A 37 5.76 0.89 -9.01
C PRO A 37 6.06 2.20 -8.28
N PHE A 38 7.12 2.22 -7.48
CA PHE A 38 7.64 3.48 -6.95
C PHE A 38 8.35 4.26 -8.05
N SER A 39 8.13 5.57 -8.07
CA SER A 39 9.00 6.49 -8.79
C SER A 39 10.37 6.56 -8.10
N GLU A 40 11.40 6.97 -8.86
CA GLU A 40 12.74 7.10 -8.29
C GLU A 40 12.78 8.02 -7.05
N PRO A 41 12.11 9.19 -7.01
CA PRO A 41 12.08 10.01 -5.80
C PRO A 41 11.38 9.35 -4.60
N GLU A 42 10.29 8.60 -4.83
CA GLU A 42 9.62 7.84 -3.77
C GLU A 42 10.57 6.77 -3.20
N LYS A 43 11.25 6.03 -4.07
CA LYS A 43 12.23 5.01 -3.68
C LYS A 43 13.40 5.61 -2.89
N GLN A 44 13.95 6.73 -3.35
CA GLN A 44 15.05 7.43 -2.66
C GLN A 44 14.62 7.93 -1.27
N ALA A 45 13.40 8.46 -1.14
CA ALA A 45 12.88 8.88 0.16
C ALA A 45 12.80 7.71 1.15
N LEU A 46 12.32 6.54 0.69
CA LEU A 46 12.24 5.32 1.50
C LEU A 46 13.62 4.75 1.84
N LEU A 47 14.56 4.73 0.90
CA LEU A 47 15.93 4.26 1.12
C LEU A 47 16.72 5.15 2.10
N SER A 48 16.56 6.47 2.01
CA SER A 48 17.31 7.44 2.84
C SER A 48 17.06 7.31 4.35
N HIS A 49 16.03 6.57 4.74
CA HIS A 49 15.74 6.25 6.13
C HIS A 49 16.57 5.07 6.66
N ASN A 50 17.03 4.16 5.79
CA ASN A 50 17.75 2.95 6.17
C ASN A 50 19.25 3.21 6.47
N GLU A 51 19.69 4.44 6.29
CA GLU A 51 21.06 4.87 6.59
C GLU A 51 21.07 5.81 7.80
N PRO A 52 22.01 5.62 8.76
CA PRO A 52 22.21 6.54 9.86
C PRO A 52 22.46 7.96 9.37
N GLY A 53 21.87 8.97 10.03
CA GLY A 53 22.11 10.35 9.63
C GLY A 53 21.35 11.39 10.43
N SER A 54 21.62 12.67 10.21
CA SER A 54 20.96 13.75 10.97
C SER A 54 19.45 13.84 10.72
N TYR A 55 18.66 14.05 11.78
CA TYR A 55 17.19 14.24 11.71
C TYR A 55 16.38 13.00 11.32
N GLU A 56 16.74 11.82 11.84
CA GLU A 56 16.12 10.53 11.49
C GLU A 56 14.59 10.52 11.63
N LEU A 57 14.05 11.04 12.74
CA LEU A 57 12.59 11.13 12.94
C LEU A 57 11.89 12.00 11.87
N HIS A 58 12.53 13.09 11.44
CA HIS A 58 12.00 13.94 10.39
C HIS A 58 12.01 13.21 9.04
N ARG A 59 13.12 12.53 8.70
CA ARG A 59 13.22 11.72 7.48
C ARG A 59 12.21 10.58 7.50
N ALA A 60 11.98 9.94 8.65
CA ALA A 60 10.98 8.89 8.83
C ALA A 60 9.56 9.40 8.50
N ALA A 61 9.21 10.58 8.99
CA ALA A 61 7.92 11.20 8.69
C ALA A 61 7.76 11.52 7.20
N LEU A 62 8.83 12.00 6.54
CA LEU A 62 8.83 12.24 5.09
C LEU A 62 8.69 10.93 4.30
N ALA A 63 9.42 9.89 4.69
CA ALA A 63 9.32 8.56 4.09
C ALA A 63 7.91 7.97 4.24
N ALA A 64 7.29 8.10 5.42
CA ALA A 64 5.91 7.66 5.65
C ALA A 64 4.91 8.39 4.72
N ASN A 65 5.08 9.70 4.52
CA ASN A 65 4.27 10.46 3.57
C ASN A 65 4.52 10.02 2.11
N ALA A 66 5.78 9.71 1.78
CA ALA A 66 6.16 9.19 0.46
C ALA A 66 5.59 7.81 0.17
N LEU A 67 5.31 6.98 1.20
CA LEU A 67 4.60 5.70 1.06
C LEU A 67 3.07 5.87 0.96
N ALA A 68 2.50 6.81 1.71
CA ALA A 68 1.05 6.99 1.82
C ALA A 68 0.41 7.38 0.48
N ARG A 69 1.08 8.23 -0.31
CA ARG A 69 0.60 8.67 -1.64
C ARG A 69 0.47 7.52 -2.65
N PRO A 70 1.52 6.72 -2.93
CA PRO A 70 1.42 5.53 -3.77
C PRO A 70 0.36 4.54 -3.27
N SER A 71 0.28 4.35 -1.95
CA SER A 71 -0.71 3.46 -1.32
C SER A 71 -2.14 3.89 -1.63
N GLY A 72 -2.46 5.18 -1.52
CA GLY A 72 -3.78 5.70 -1.91
C GLY A 72 -4.05 5.58 -3.40
N ALA A 73 -3.04 5.81 -4.24
CA ALA A 73 -3.17 5.71 -5.70
C ALA A 73 -3.47 4.27 -6.14
N VAL A 74 -2.73 3.27 -5.63
CA VAL A 74 -2.96 1.86 -6.00
C VAL A 74 -4.32 1.35 -5.51
N VAL A 75 -4.83 1.88 -4.39
CA VAL A 75 -6.21 1.61 -3.93
C VAL A 75 -7.24 2.15 -4.92
N ALA A 76 -7.07 3.39 -5.40
CA ALA A 76 -7.97 3.97 -6.39
C ALA A 76 -7.96 3.13 -7.68
N ASP A 77 -6.78 2.77 -8.19
CA ASP A 77 -6.63 1.92 -9.38
C ASP A 77 -7.28 0.54 -9.19
N LEU A 78 -7.11 -0.07 -8.01
CA LEU A 78 -7.72 -1.35 -7.68
C LEU A 78 -9.25 -1.29 -7.72
N LEU A 79 -9.85 -0.25 -7.14
CA LEU A 79 -11.30 -0.06 -7.09
C LEU A 79 -11.88 0.19 -8.48
N GLU A 80 -11.20 0.97 -9.31
CA GLU A 80 -11.60 1.20 -10.70
C GLU A 80 -11.59 -0.12 -11.49
N ARG A 81 -10.50 -0.89 -11.40
CA ARG A 81 -10.37 -2.20 -12.08
C ARG A 81 -11.41 -3.22 -11.62
N ALA A 82 -11.73 -3.23 -10.33
CA ALA A 82 -12.73 -4.14 -9.76
C ALA A 82 -14.17 -3.68 -10.01
N ASN A 83 -14.37 -2.43 -10.48
CA ASN A 83 -15.67 -1.76 -10.54
C ASN A 83 -16.42 -1.80 -9.19
N VAL A 84 -15.69 -1.58 -8.09
CA VAL A 84 -16.23 -1.58 -6.73
C VAL A 84 -16.15 -0.15 -6.17
N PRO A 85 -17.27 0.43 -5.71
CA PRO A 85 -17.24 1.76 -5.11
C PRO A 85 -16.60 1.71 -3.72
N ALA A 86 -15.86 2.77 -3.36
CA ALA A 86 -15.13 2.85 -2.09
C ALA A 86 -16.00 2.64 -0.84
N ASN A 87 -17.29 2.99 -0.91
CA ASN A 87 -18.24 2.81 0.21
C ASN A 87 -18.62 1.35 0.49
N GLN A 88 -18.21 0.39 -0.36
CA GLN A 88 -18.36 -1.04 -0.11
C GLN A 88 -17.14 -1.67 0.57
N ILE A 89 -16.06 -0.90 0.73
CA ILE A 89 -14.84 -1.33 1.43
C ILE A 89 -15.03 -1.08 2.93
N LEU A 90 -14.96 -2.14 3.72
CA LEU A 90 -15.10 -2.06 5.16
C LEU A 90 -13.80 -1.55 5.82
N ALA A 91 -12.65 -2.05 5.36
CA ALA A 91 -11.36 -1.64 5.89
C ALA A 91 -10.22 -1.88 4.89
N ILE A 92 -9.11 -1.17 5.13
CA ILE A 92 -7.82 -1.38 4.46
C ILE A 92 -6.83 -1.87 5.50
N ALA A 93 -6.27 -3.05 5.29
CA ALA A 93 -5.17 -3.59 6.08
C ALA A 93 -3.85 -3.29 5.35
N SER A 94 -3.05 -2.38 5.90
CA SER A 94 -1.76 -2.00 5.32
C SER A 94 -0.63 -2.54 6.17
N HIS A 95 0.22 -3.38 5.56
CA HIS A 95 1.51 -3.76 6.16
C HIS A 95 2.44 -2.54 6.30
N GLY A 96 2.34 -1.59 5.36
CA GLY A 96 3.29 -0.51 5.21
C GLY A 96 4.60 -0.98 4.58
N GLN A 97 5.69 -0.33 4.95
CA GLN A 97 7.04 -0.61 4.50
C GLN A 97 7.91 -0.93 5.73
N THR A 98 8.67 -2.02 5.66
CA THR A 98 9.67 -2.33 6.69
C THR A 98 10.78 -1.27 6.68
N VAL A 99 11.12 -0.81 7.88
CA VAL A 99 12.23 0.09 8.23
C VAL A 99 13.34 -0.71 8.91
#